data_AF-A0A660CIY0-F1
#
_entry.id   AF-A0A660CIY0-F1
#
_cell.length_a   1.000
_cell.length_b   1.000
_cell.length_c   1.000
_cell.angle_alpha   90.00
_cell.angle_beta   90.00
_cell.angle_gamma   90.00
#
_symmetry.space_group_name_H-M   'P 1'
#
loop_
_entity.id
_entity.type
_entity.pdbx_description
1 polymer ?
#
loop_
_entity_poly.entity_id
_entity_poly.type
_entity_poly.pdbx_seq_one_letter_code
_entity_poly.pdbx_strand_id
1 'polypeptide(L)' 'MTDFGRGVQRSSENGREYAQSAGNGGCTIAISVTKSSRVDIQVSGIDDLKACDMANALVEVAEPRIPQG' A
#
# COMPACT_ATOMS: atom_id res chain seq x y z
N MET A 1 3.72 6.80 6.96
CA MET A 1 2.45 6.03 7.05
C MET A 1 2.10 5.86 8.51
N THR A 2 0.83 5.95 8.84
CA THR A 2 0.32 5.89 10.23
C THR A 2 -0.10 4.47 10.58
N ASP A 3 0.16 4.05 11.82
CA ASP A 3 -0.33 2.78 12.37
C ASP A 3 -1.66 3.02 13.12
N PHE A 4 -2.67 2.19 12.83
CA PHE A 4 -4.00 2.25 13.46
C PHE A 4 -4.21 1.15 14.52
N GLY A 5 -3.13 0.59 15.07
CA GLY A 5 -3.17 -0.42 16.13
C GLY A 5 -3.07 -1.87 15.63
N ARG A 6 -2.83 -2.07 14.33
CA ARG A 6 -2.58 -3.39 13.72
C ARG A 6 -1.16 -3.56 13.18
N GLY A 7 -0.31 -2.56 13.38
CA GLY A 7 1.04 -2.55 12.85
C GLY A 7 1.13 -2.00 11.44
N VAL A 8 2.37 -1.83 11.01
CA VAL A 8 2.73 -1.50 9.63
C VAL A 8 3.55 -2.66 9.08
N GLN A 9 3.02 -3.31 8.05
CA GLN A 9 3.73 -4.33 7.30
C GLN A 9 4.64 -3.65 6.28
N ARG A 10 5.90 -4.07 6.19
CA ARG A 10 6.88 -3.56 5.23
C ARG A 10 7.43 -4.71 4.42
N SER A 11 7.62 -4.49 3.12
CA SER A 11 8.20 -5.45 2.20
C SER A 11 9.01 -4.74 1.12
N SER A 12 9.84 -5.50 0.43
CA SER A 12 10.63 -5.03 -0.70
C SER A 12 10.47 -6.02 -1.85
N GLU A 13 10.08 -5.51 -3.03
CA GLU A 13 9.86 -6.30 -4.23
C GLU A 13 10.24 -5.47 -5.47
N ASN A 14 10.84 -6.09 -6.48
CA ASN A 14 11.25 -5.42 -7.72
C ASN A 14 12.10 -4.14 -7.51
N GLY A 15 12.87 -4.09 -6.41
CA GLY A 15 13.70 -2.94 -6.04
C GLY A 15 12.92 -1.75 -5.45
N ARG A 16 11.63 -1.92 -5.15
CA ARG A 16 10.81 -0.92 -4.45
C ARG A 16 10.51 -1.34 -3.03
N GLU A 17 10.37 -0.34 -2.18
CA GLU A 17 9.92 -0.48 -0.80
C GLU A 17 8.41 -0.22 -0.72
N TYR A 18 7.74 -1.12 -0.02
CA TYR A 18 6.30 -1.09 0.24
C TYR A 18 6.04 -0.94 1.73
N ALA A 19 4.96 -0.24 2.05
CA ALA A 19 4.44 -0.22 3.39
C ALA A 19 2.92 -0.31 3.36
N GLN A 20 2.36 -1.31 4.04
CA GLN A 20 0.93 -1.52 4.19
C GLN A 20 0.48 -1.24 5.63
N SER A 21 -0.67 -0.57 5.77
CA SER A 21 -1.37 -0.43 7.04
C SER A 21 -2.86 -0.65 6.88
N ALA A 22 -3.41 -1.49 7.75
CA ALA A 22 -4.84 -1.78 7.86
C ALA A 22 -5.43 -1.00 9.04
N GLY A 23 -6.55 -0.31 8.83
CA GLY A 23 -7.29 0.37 9.88
C GLY A 23 -8.04 1.61 9.40
N ASN A 24 -8.83 2.18 10.30
CA ASN A 24 -9.77 3.27 10.02
C ASN A 24 -10.80 2.92 8.93
N GLY A 25 -11.25 1.65 8.88
CA GLY A 25 -12.25 1.17 7.92
C GLY A 25 -11.69 1.05 6.50
N GLY A 26 -10.45 0.59 6.38
CA GLY A 26 -9.73 0.53 5.12
C GLY A 26 -8.31 -0.02 5.22
N CYS A 27 -7.61 0.06 4.09
CA CYS A 27 -6.22 -0.32 3.94
C CYS A 27 -5.51 0.63 2.98
N THR A 28 -4.30 1.04 3.36
CA THR A 28 -3.43 1.84 2.50
C THR A 28 -2.12 1.08 2.28
N ILE A 29 -1.69 1.02 1.02
CA ILE A 29 -0.37 0.52 0.61
C ILE A 29 0.39 1.67 -0.04
N ALA A 30 1.51 2.05 0.57
CA ALA A 30 2.43 3.05 0.05
C ALA A 30 3.55 2.36 -0.73
N ILE A 31 3.79 2.79 -1.96
CA ILE A 31 4.79 2.25 -2.89
C ILE A 31 5.82 3.34 -3.17
N SER A 32 7.07 3.10 -2.80
CA SER A 32 8.15 4.08 -3.04
C SER A 32 8.47 4.20 -4.53
N VAL A 33 8.58 5.44 -5.03
CA VAL A 33 8.95 5.74 -6.42
C VAL A 33 10.33 6.38 -6.49
N THR A 34 10.54 7.44 -5.71
CA THR A 34 11.87 8.03 -5.47
C THR A 34 12.07 8.20 -3.96
N LYS A 35 13.20 8.78 -3.55
CA LYS A 35 13.45 9.10 -2.14
C LYS A 35 12.42 10.07 -1.52
N SER A 36 11.77 10.89 -2.34
CA SER A 36 10.82 11.91 -1.91
C SER A 36 9.39 11.73 -2.44
N SER A 37 9.18 10.75 -3.33
CA SER A 37 7.88 10.50 -3.96
C SER A 37 7.44 9.06 -3.79
N ARG A 38 6.12 8.87 -3.67
CA ARG A 38 5.49 7.58 -3.53
C ARG A 38 4.08 7.60 -4.12
N VAL A 39 3.56 6.43 -4.42
CA VAL A 39 2.17 6.21 -4.80
C VAL A 39 1.46 5.52 -3.65
N ASP A 40 0.34 6.09 -3.19
CA ASP A 40 -0.48 5.48 -2.15
C ASP A 40 -1.73 4.87 -2.80
N ILE A 41 -1.92 3.56 -2.65
CA ILE A 41 -3.15 2.85 -3.03
C ILE A 41 -4.00 2.71 -1.79
N GLN A 42 -5.22 3.24 -1.83
CA GLN A 42 -6.13 3.21 -0.70
C GLN A 42 -7.47 2.57 -1.09
N VAL A 43 -7.90 1.62 -0.27
CA VAL A 43 -9.27 1.08 -0.28
C VAL A 43 -9.89 1.42 1.07
N SER A 44 -11.08 2.02 1.06
CA SER A 44 -11.77 2.48 2.27
C SER A 44 -13.27 2.20 2.22
N GLY A 45 -13.93 2.32 3.38
CA GLY A 45 -15.37 2.14 3.52
C GLY A 45 -15.82 0.68 3.65
N ILE A 46 -14.89 -0.25 3.87
CA ILE A 46 -15.16 -1.69 4.03
C ILE A 46 -14.30 -2.27 5.16
N ASP A 47 -14.54 -3.54 5.50
CA ASP A 47 -13.73 -4.28 6.47
C ASP A 47 -12.23 -4.23 6.12
N ASP A 48 -11.38 -4.08 7.14
CA ASP A 48 -9.96 -3.79 6.98
C ASP A 48 -9.20 -4.94 6.29
N LEU A 49 -9.56 -6.20 6.55
CA LEU A 49 -8.91 -7.35 5.90
C LEU A 49 -9.28 -7.40 4.42
N LYS A 50 -10.58 -7.27 4.13
CA LYS A 50 -11.06 -7.20 2.75
C LYS A 50 -10.49 -6.00 1.99
N ALA A 51 -10.31 -4.87 2.66
CA ALA A 51 -9.67 -3.69 2.09
C ALA A 51 -8.22 -3.98 1.69
N CYS A 52 -7.46 -4.70 2.52
CA CYS A 52 -6.08 -5.05 2.19
C CYS A 52 -5.99 -6.07 1.06
N ASP A 53 -6.88 -7.06 1.00
CA ASP A 53 -6.93 -8.00 -0.14
C ASP A 53 -7.17 -7.25 -1.46
N MET A 54 -8.12 -6.31 -1.46
CA MET A 54 -8.39 -5.47 -2.62
C MET A 54 -7.23 -4.52 -2.95
N ALA A 55 -6.61 -3.90 -1.93
CA ALA A 55 -5.47 -3.02 -2.13
C ALA A 55 -4.28 -3.78 -2.75
N ASN A 56 -4.00 -5.00 -2.30
CA ASN A 56 -2.97 -5.87 -2.87
C ASN A 56 -3.24 -6.20 -4.35
N ALA A 57 -4.48 -6.56 -4.71
CA ALA A 57 -4.84 -6.77 -6.11
C ALA A 57 -4.66 -5.50 -6.96
N LEU A 58 -4.94 -4.32 -6.40
CA LEU A 58 -4.71 -3.05 -7.09
C LEU A 58 -3.20 -2.73 -7.26
N VAL A 59 -2.35 -3.12 -6.30
CA VAL A 59 -0.89 -3.00 -6.43
C VAL A 59 -0.40 -3.79 -7.65
N GLU A 60 -0.82 -5.04 -7.81
CA GLU A 60 -0.42 -5.88 -8.95
C GLU A 60 -0.77 -5.23 -10.30
N VAL A 61 -1.92 -4.58 -10.39
CA VAL A 61 -2.36 -3.86 -11.61
C VAL A 61 -1.60 -2.53 -11.80
N ALA A 62 -1.22 -1.88 -10.70
CA ALA A 62 -0.55 -0.59 -10.73
C ALA A 62 0.95 -0.72 -11.03
N GLU A 63 1.64 -1.70 -10.46
CA GLU A 63 3.10 -1.90 -10.57
C GLU A 63 3.70 -1.66 -11.95
N PRO A 64 3.22 -2.28 -13.05
CA PRO A 64 3.79 -2.09 -14.37
C PRO A 64 3.64 -0.66 -14.92
N ARG A 65 2.78 0.16 -14.31
CA ARG A 65 2.52 1.56 -14.69
C ARG A 65 3.19 2.58 -13.76
N ILE A 66 3.70 2.15 -12.61
CA ILE A 66 4.36 3.04 -11.66
C ILE A 66 5.77 3.37 -12.19
N PRO A 67 6.15 4.65 -12.34
CA PRO A 67 7.50 5.03 -12.76
C PRO A 67 8.57 4.42 -11.84
N GLN A 68 9.72 4.00 -12.37
CA GLN A 68 10.79 3.41 -11.55
C GLN A 68 11.77 4.43 -10.91
N GLY A 69 11.52 5.73 -11.14
CA GLY A 69 12.36 6.80 -10.61
C GLY A 69 13.53 7.15 -11.51
#